data_AF-A0A0B2X7A2-F1
#
_entry.id   AF-A0A0B2X7A2-F1
#
_cell.length_a   1.000
_cell.length_b   1.000
_cell.length_c   1.000
_cell.angle_alpha   90.00
_cell.angle_beta   90.00
_cell.angle_gamma   90.00
#
_symmetry.space_group_name_H-M   'P 1'
#
loop_
_entity.id
_entity.type
_entity.pdbx_description
1 polymer ?
#
loop_
_entity_poly.entity_id
_entity_poly.type
_entity_poly.pdbx_seq_one_letter_code
_entity_poly.pdbx_strand_id
1 'polypeptide(L)'
;MERRLKGSEGFWKSPIWRKRDSRAKKKNDLEGQKKHLEGQTRYMEGQNKRLEGQKKHLEGQTRYLEGQNKHLGGERKRLEQQTRSTTLMEYLEFCHEKVFSQFKVQQNPALSSRGGTTNPKGKLCPDKLVQWDDFLTQQVAHLQEVFSCSPLHERLFDSKHWLSVLGKKFSASPIADEEMLERYVHYAVENPVHCIVEELAKKNLLGAQYGIARGVIFLNHPSAISDVALEVDSRVAAPPQTPQPSQYSHKLRPDQICVYRGINENATSEERKLLLVEEYKAPHKLSAQHIRVGLEKNMDIFREVVNNPKIPTPEDPRKYFSYCGKRGTAAALVQTYDYMIHAGAHLQPRDQWRGDSIPQDRQEKVPGRVLL
;
A
#
# COMPACT_ATOMS: atom_id res chain seq x y z
N MET A 1 65.71 -103.76 65.12
CA MET A 1 64.78 -103.21 66.13
C MET A 1 65.61 -102.34 67.06
N GLU A 2 65.28 -101.13 67.50
CA GLU A 2 64.06 -100.34 67.47
C GLU A 2 64.40 -98.92 67.98
N ARG A 3 63.64 -97.92 67.50
CA ARG A 3 63.25 -96.63 68.12
C ARG A 3 64.32 -95.58 68.47
N ARG A 4 64.30 -94.48 67.69
CA ARG A 4 64.77 -93.14 68.08
C ARG A 4 63.55 -92.21 68.14
N LEU A 5 63.12 -91.84 69.34
CA LEU A 5 61.96 -90.95 69.58
C LEU A 5 62.38 -89.48 69.47
N LYS A 6 61.65 -88.72 68.65
CA LYS A 6 61.73 -87.27 68.51
C LYS A 6 61.02 -86.60 69.69
N GLY A 7 61.75 -85.79 70.45
CA GLY A 7 61.21 -84.88 71.45
C GLY A 7 61.02 -83.48 70.85
N SER A 8 59.83 -82.93 71.05
CA SER A 8 59.36 -81.60 70.64
C SER A 8 59.90 -80.48 71.53
N GLU A 9 60.62 -79.52 70.96
CA GLU A 9 60.94 -78.24 71.62
C GLU A 9 59.97 -77.14 71.21
N GLY A 10 59.07 -76.79 72.12
CA GLY A 10 58.17 -75.64 72.03
C GLY A 10 58.89 -74.35 72.40
N PHE A 11 59.11 -73.49 71.40
CA PHE A 11 59.72 -72.17 71.54
C PHE A 11 58.72 -71.17 72.16
N TRP A 12 58.81 -70.92 73.48
CA TRP A 12 57.94 -69.96 74.18
C TRP A 12 58.34 -68.51 73.88
N LYS A 13 57.64 -67.83 72.96
CA LYS A 13 57.75 -66.37 72.78
C LYS A 13 57.18 -65.61 74.00
N SER A 14 58.03 -64.79 74.63
CA SER A 14 57.75 -63.92 75.78
C SER A 14 56.53 -62.97 75.56
N PRO A 15 55.70 -62.68 76.60
CA PRO A 15 54.45 -61.90 76.49
C PRO A 15 54.61 -60.48 75.89
N ILE A 16 55.80 -59.89 76.00
CA ILE A 16 56.11 -58.53 75.54
C ILE A 16 56.16 -58.48 74.00
N TRP A 17 56.67 -59.51 73.34
CA TRP A 17 56.73 -59.59 71.88
C TRP A 17 55.35 -59.76 71.24
N ARG A 18 54.46 -60.56 71.85
CA ARG A 18 53.06 -60.71 71.41
C ARG A 18 52.26 -59.40 71.51
N LYS A 19 52.48 -58.59 72.55
CA LYS A 19 51.85 -57.27 72.70
C LYS A 19 52.38 -56.25 71.68
N ARG A 20 53.69 -56.28 71.37
CA ARG A 20 54.31 -55.41 70.35
C ARG A 20 53.83 -55.74 68.93
N ASP A 21 53.72 -57.02 68.61
CA ASP A 21 53.24 -57.53 67.31
C ASP A 21 51.74 -57.24 67.12
N SER A 22 50.93 -57.41 68.17
CA SER A 22 49.50 -56.99 68.15
C SER A 22 49.32 -55.48 67.99
N ARG A 23 50.17 -54.65 68.63
CA ARG A 23 50.14 -53.19 68.43
C ARG A 23 50.57 -52.79 67.03
N ALA A 24 51.59 -53.42 66.46
CA ALA A 24 52.04 -53.17 65.09
C ALA A 24 50.97 -53.57 64.07
N LYS A 25 50.32 -54.72 64.25
CA LYS A 25 49.20 -55.19 63.42
C LYS A 25 48.00 -54.23 63.51
N LYS A 26 47.60 -53.84 64.71
CA LYS A 26 46.51 -52.87 64.93
C LYS A 26 46.82 -51.48 64.34
N LYS A 27 48.08 -51.05 64.37
CA LYS A 27 48.54 -49.81 63.74
C LYS A 27 48.49 -49.90 62.20
N ASN A 28 48.92 -51.02 61.63
CA ASN A 28 48.81 -51.27 60.18
C ASN A 28 47.35 -51.37 59.71
N ASP A 29 46.47 -51.98 60.51
CA ASP A 29 45.03 -52.05 60.21
C ASP A 29 44.37 -50.66 60.23
N LEU A 30 44.72 -49.83 61.22
CA LEU A 30 44.30 -48.42 61.30
C LEU A 30 44.85 -47.58 60.12
N GLU A 31 46.11 -47.79 59.74
CA GLU A 31 46.73 -47.15 58.58
C GLU A 31 46.04 -47.57 57.27
N GLY A 32 45.68 -48.85 57.14
CA GLY A 32 44.91 -49.39 56.02
C GLY A 32 43.49 -48.82 55.95
N GLN A 33 42.79 -48.73 57.09
CA GLN A 33 41.48 -48.08 57.18
C GLN A 33 41.56 -46.59 56.82
N LYS A 34 42.58 -45.87 57.30
CA LYS A 34 42.79 -44.46 56.97
C LYS A 34 43.02 -44.26 55.47
N LYS A 35 43.87 -45.08 54.84
CA LYS A 35 44.10 -45.05 53.38
C LYS A 35 42.83 -45.37 52.59
N HIS A 36 42.00 -46.29 53.07
CA HIS A 36 40.73 -46.62 52.43
C HIS A 36 39.73 -45.45 52.50
N LEU A 37 39.59 -44.81 53.68
CA LEU A 37 38.79 -43.60 53.87
C LEU A 37 39.27 -42.44 52.99
N GLU A 38 40.58 -42.19 52.91
CA GLU A 38 41.16 -41.18 52.02
C GLU A 38 40.93 -41.48 50.54
N GLY A 39 40.90 -42.76 50.15
CA GLY A 39 40.53 -43.21 48.80
C GLY A 39 39.07 -42.92 48.49
N GLN A 40 38.15 -43.21 49.43
CA GLN A 40 36.74 -42.89 49.32
C GLN A 40 36.49 -41.38 49.22
N THR A 41 37.14 -40.57 50.05
CA THR A 41 37.01 -39.10 50.00
C THR A 41 37.45 -38.55 48.64
N ARG A 42 38.62 -38.99 48.12
CA ARG A 42 39.09 -38.57 46.79
C ARG A 42 38.16 -38.99 45.65
N TYR A 43 37.55 -40.18 45.75
CA TYR A 43 36.56 -40.63 44.79
C TYR A 43 35.31 -39.73 44.79
N MET A 44 34.78 -39.42 45.98
CA MET A 44 33.63 -38.53 46.16
C MET A 44 33.92 -37.10 45.66
N GLU A 45 35.11 -36.56 45.95
CA GLU A 45 35.55 -35.27 45.42
C GLU A 45 35.62 -35.27 43.88
N GLY A 46 36.10 -36.35 43.28
CA GLY A 46 36.14 -36.52 41.82
C GLY A 46 34.73 -36.55 41.20
N GLN A 47 33.78 -37.24 41.85
CA GLN A 47 32.38 -37.26 41.44
C GLN A 47 31.74 -35.87 41.56
N ASN A 48 31.96 -35.17 42.67
CA ASN A 48 31.47 -33.80 42.86
C ASN A 48 32.01 -32.84 41.80
N LYS A 49 33.30 -32.90 41.46
CA LYS A 49 33.88 -32.08 40.39
C LYS A 49 33.26 -32.35 39.01
N ARG A 50 32.92 -33.61 38.72
CA ARG A 50 32.23 -33.96 37.46
C ARG A 50 30.81 -33.43 37.42
N LEU A 51 30.06 -33.56 38.51
CA LEU A 51 28.71 -33.02 38.64
C LEU A 51 28.71 -31.49 38.52
N GLU A 52 29.66 -30.81 39.16
CA GLU A 52 29.86 -29.36 39.04
C GLU A 52 30.12 -28.94 37.59
N GLY A 53 30.97 -29.70 36.88
CA GLY A 53 31.24 -29.49 35.46
C GLY A 53 30.01 -29.67 34.57
N GLN A 54 29.23 -30.73 34.81
CA GLN A 54 27.96 -30.96 34.10
C GLN A 54 26.94 -29.84 34.38
N LYS A 55 26.82 -29.41 35.64
CA LYS A 55 25.94 -28.29 36.03
C LYS A 55 26.33 -27.00 35.31
N LYS A 56 27.61 -26.64 35.30
CA LYS A 56 28.10 -25.44 34.58
C LYS A 56 27.86 -25.53 33.07
N HIS A 57 28.00 -26.73 32.49
CA HIS A 57 27.72 -26.95 31.08
C HIS A 57 26.22 -26.76 30.77
N LEU A 58 25.34 -27.35 31.57
CA LEU A 58 23.89 -27.17 31.46
C LEU A 58 23.49 -25.71 31.64
N GLU A 59 24.02 -25.00 32.64
CA GLU A 59 23.79 -23.56 32.85
C GLU A 59 24.27 -22.72 31.65
N GLY A 60 25.38 -23.11 31.02
CA GLY A 60 25.86 -22.50 29.78
C GLY A 60 24.89 -22.71 28.62
N GLN A 61 24.38 -23.93 28.47
CA GLN A 61 23.40 -24.29 27.44
C GLN A 61 22.06 -23.56 27.63
N THR A 62 21.57 -23.47 28.87
CA THR A 62 20.37 -22.70 29.21
C THR A 62 20.54 -21.22 28.85
N ARG A 63 21.65 -20.59 29.25
CA ARG A 63 21.90 -19.17 28.91
C ARG A 63 21.99 -18.93 27.41
N TYR A 64 22.58 -19.86 26.66
CA TYR A 64 22.63 -19.78 25.20
C TYR A 64 21.23 -19.82 24.58
N LEU A 65 20.39 -20.77 25.01
CA LEU A 65 19.00 -20.90 24.53
C LEU A 65 18.14 -19.69 24.91
N GLU A 66 18.30 -19.15 26.12
CA GLU A 66 17.64 -17.91 26.53
C GLU A 66 18.06 -16.72 25.66
N GLY A 67 19.34 -16.63 25.30
CA GLY A 67 19.86 -15.62 24.37
C GLY A 67 19.22 -15.72 22.98
N GLN A 68 19.15 -16.93 22.41
CA GLN A 68 18.45 -17.17 21.14
C GLN A 68 16.96 -16.80 21.22
N ASN A 69 16.26 -17.23 22.27
CA ASN A 69 14.83 -16.93 22.44
C ASN A 69 14.57 -15.42 22.56
N LYS A 70 15.44 -14.68 23.24
CA LYS A 70 15.35 -13.21 23.30
C LYS A 70 15.55 -12.58 21.91
N HIS A 71 16.54 -13.05 21.14
CA HIS A 71 16.79 -12.55 19.79
C HIS A 71 15.59 -12.82 18.87
N LEU A 72 15.12 -14.07 18.80
CA LEU A 72 13.95 -14.45 18.01
C LEU A 72 12.69 -13.69 18.45
N GLY A 73 12.50 -13.50 19.75
CA GLY A 73 11.40 -12.69 20.29
C GLY A 73 11.48 -11.23 19.87
N GLY A 74 12.68 -10.66 19.81
CA GLY A 74 12.93 -9.30 19.31
C GLY A 74 12.64 -9.15 17.82
N GLU A 75 13.14 -10.08 16.99
CA GLU A 75 12.87 -10.10 15.55
C GLU A 75 11.39 -10.26 15.25
N ARG A 76 10.72 -11.18 15.95
CA ARG A 76 9.28 -11.39 15.82
C ARG A 76 8.50 -10.11 16.12
N LYS A 77 8.78 -9.43 17.25
CA LYS A 77 8.13 -8.16 17.59
C LYS A 77 8.37 -7.07 16.53
N ARG A 78 9.59 -7.02 15.97
CA ARG A 78 9.93 -6.06 14.92
C ARG A 78 9.14 -6.33 13.64
N LEU A 79 9.01 -7.60 13.24
CA LEU A 79 8.23 -8.00 12.07
C LEU A 79 6.74 -7.71 12.28
N GLU A 80 6.18 -8.11 13.42
CA GLU A 80 4.80 -7.81 13.81
C GLU A 80 4.52 -6.29 13.73
N GLN A 81 5.43 -5.46 14.21
CA GLN A 81 5.29 -4.00 14.13
C GLN A 81 5.34 -3.45 12.70
N GLN A 82 6.04 -4.11 11.78
CA GLN A 82 6.12 -3.71 10.37
C GLN A 82 4.92 -4.17 9.55
N THR A 83 4.36 -5.33 9.89
CA THR A 83 3.27 -5.97 9.13
C THR A 83 1.90 -5.75 9.75
N ARG A 84 1.80 -5.24 10.99
CA ARG A 84 0.52 -4.84 11.58
C ARG A 84 -0.18 -3.81 10.70
N SER A 85 -1.50 -3.87 10.72
CA SER A 85 -2.35 -2.84 10.14
C SER A 85 -2.15 -1.48 10.82
N THR A 86 -2.36 -0.43 10.04
CA THR A 86 -2.15 0.96 10.45
C THR A 86 -3.47 1.60 10.86
N THR A 87 -3.40 2.61 11.73
CA THR A 87 -4.53 3.50 11.95
C THR A 87 -4.71 4.45 10.77
N LEU A 88 -5.84 5.15 10.64
CA LEU A 88 -6.03 6.09 9.53
C LEU A 88 -4.90 7.14 9.45
N MET A 89 -4.49 7.69 10.58
CA MET A 89 -3.40 8.68 10.61
C MET A 89 -2.06 8.08 10.20
N GLU A 90 -1.68 6.93 10.79
CA GLU A 90 -0.46 6.21 10.40
C GLU A 90 -0.49 5.84 8.90
N TYR A 91 -1.65 5.45 8.38
CA TYR A 91 -1.85 5.06 6.99
C TYR A 91 -1.61 6.24 6.04
N LEU A 92 -2.25 7.39 6.28
CA LEU A 92 -2.09 8.59 5.46
C LEU A 92 -0.63 9.09 5.48
N GLU A 93 0.00 9.09 6.66
CA GLU A 93 1.41 9.42 6.82
C GLU A 93 2.31 8.49 6.00
N PHE A 94 2.08 7.17 6.08
CA PHE A 94 2.89 6.20 5.31
C PHE A 94 2.57 6.21 3.81
N CYS A 95 1.33 6.48 3.39
CA CYS A 95 1.00 6.72 1.99
C CYS A 95 1.82 7.90 1.45
N HIS A 96 1.92 8.98 2.21
CA HIS A 96 2.78 10.11 1.86
C HIS A 96 4.27 9.76 1.85
N GLU A 97 4.77 9.27 2.98
CA GLU A 97 6.20 9.03 3.19
C GLU A 97 6.73 7.93 2.24
N LYS A 98 5.96 6.86 2.02
CA LYS A 98 6.42 5.67 1.31
C LYS A 98 5.96 5.58 -0.13
N VAL A 99 4.83 6.19 -0.51
CA VAL A 99 4.26 6.03 -1.85
C VAL A 99 4.28 7.36 -2.62
N PHE A 100 3.69 8.43 -2.10
CA PHE A 100 3.62 9.73 -2.78
C PHE A 100 5.00 10.34 -3.03
N SER A 101 5.88 10.26 -2.04
CA SER A 101 7.26 10.75 -2.15
C SER A 101 8.10 10.04 -3.23
N GLN A 102 7.65 8.87 -3.69
CA GLN A 102 8.35 8.05 -4.69
C GLN A 102 7.90 8.35 -6.13
N PHE A 103 6.95 9.26 -6.32
CA PHE A 103 6.51 9.69 -7.65
C PHE A 103 7.67 10.30 -8.44
N LYS A 104 7.96 9.72 -9.61
CA LYS A 104 9.04 10.17 -10.51
C LYS A 104 8.52 10.25 -11.92
N VAL A 105 8.85 11.33 -12.62
CA VAL A 105 8.53 11.51 -14.05
C VAL A 105 9.75 11.12 -14.87
N GLN A 106 9.53 10.38 -15.95
CA GLN A 106 10.56 10.07 -16.94
C GLN A 106 11.11 11.37 -17.55
N GLN A 107 12.41 11.60 -17.39
CA GLN A 107 13.06 12.83 -17.88
C GLN A 107 13.57 12.68 -19.32
N ASN A 108 13.79 11.45 -19.80
CA ASN A 108 14.25 11.21 -21.16
C ASN A 108 13.05 11.19 -22.14
N PRO A 109 12.94 12.17 -23.06
CA PRO A 109 11.84 12.22 -24.01
C PRO A 109 11.81 11.02 -24.97
N ALA A 110 12.95 10.37 -25.21
CA ALA A 110 13.03 9.18 -26.06
C ALA A 110 12.35 7.95 -25.45
N LEU A 111 12.19 7.94 -24.11
CA LEU A 111 11.55 6.87 -23.35
C LEU A 111 10.11 7.21 -22.96
N SER A 112 9.56 8.33 -23.42
CA SER A 112 8.23 8.82 -23.06
C SER A 112 7.25 8.68 -24.22
N SER A 113 5.95 8.58 -23.92
CA SER A 113 4.92 8.52 -24.97
C SER A 113 4.98 9.77 -25.85
N ARG A 114 4.82 9.56 -27.17
CA ARG A 114 4.78 10.63 -28.17
C ARG A 114 3.34 11.12 -28.38
N GLY A 115 3.20 12.29 -28.98
CA GLY A 115 1.90 12.90 -29.30
C GLY A 115 1.50 14.01 -28.32
N GLY A 116 0.49 14.80 -28.72
CA GLY A 116 -0.06 15.88 -27.89
C GLY A 116 -0.93 15.36 -26.75
N THR A 117 -1.24 16.24 -25.81
CA THR A 117 -2.05 15.96 -24.61
C THR A 117 -3.45 15.44 -24.92
N THR A 118 -4.19 16.16 -25.78
CA THR A 118 -5.48 15.74 -26.31
C THR A 118 -5.89 16.65 -27.47
N ASN A 119 -6.82 16.18 -28.31
CA ASN A 119 -7.47 17.00 -29.32
C ASN A 119 -8.90 17.35 -28.86
N PRO A 120 -9.18 18.62 -28.51
CA PRO A 120 -10.50 19.06 -28.08
C PRO A 120 -11.46 19.37 -29.26
N LYS A 121 -11.02 19.23 -30.52
CA LYS A 121 -11.86 19.56 -31.68
C LYS A 121 -13.13 18.69 -31.69
N GLY A 122 -14.28 19.35 -31.88
CA GLY A 122 -15.60 18.70 -31.93
C GLY A 122 -16.19 18.31 -30.58
N LYS A 123 -15.57 18.72 -29.46
CA LYS A 123 -16.06 18.46 -28.09
C LYS A 123 -16.83 19.66 -27.53
N LEU A 124 -17.75 19.40 -26.61
CA LEU A 124 -18.46 20.44 -25.88
C LEU A 124 -17.48 21.22 -25.00
N CYS A 125 -17.51 22.55 -25.08
CA CYS A 125 -16.55 23.43 -24.43
C CYS A 125 -17.26 24.36 -23.45
N PRO A 126 -16.84 24.42 -22.17
CA PRO A 126 -17.37 25.39 -21.23
C PRO A 126 -16.90 26.80 -21.58
N ASP A 127 -17.70 27.79 -21.18
CA ASP A 127 -17.41 29.20 -21.48
C ASP A 127 -16.23 29.73 -20.67
N LYS A 128 -16.25 29.43 -19.36
CA LYS A 128 -15.34 30.01 -18.39
C LYS A 128 -14.85 28.98 -17.40
N LEU A 129 -13.58 29.11 -17.06
CA LEU A 129 -13.00 28.55 -15.86
C LEU A 129 -13.02 29.64 -14.78
N VAL A 130 -13.58 29.34 -13.61
CA VAL A 130 -13.77 30.31 -12.54
C VAL A 130 -13.27 29.70 -11.23
N GLN A 131 -12.55 30.46 -10.42
CA GLN A 131 -12.08 30.02 -9.11
C GLN A 131 -13.23 29.57 -8.20
N TRP A 132 -13.01 28.48 -7.47
CA TRP A 132 -13.86 28.05 -6.37
C TRP A 132 -13.43 28.72 -5.06
N ASP A 133 -13.97 29.91 -4.81
CA ASP A 133 -13.46 30.82 -3.76
C ASP A 133 -13.47 30.25 -2.33
N ASP A 134 -14.42 29.38 -1.99
CA ASP A 134 -14.56 28.77 -0.65
C ASP A 134 -14.16 27.29 -0.59
N PHE A 135 -13.55 26.74 -1.65
CA PHE A 135 -13.17 25.33 -1.73
C PHE A 135 -12.32 24.86 -0.55
N LEU A 136 -11.28 25.63 -0.18
CA LEU A 136 -10.39 25.26 0.93
C LEU A 136 -11.13 25.26 2.27
N THR A 137 -12.05 26.19 2.47
CA THR A 137 -12.87 26.25 3.68
C THR A 137 -13.81 25.04 3.76
N GLN A 138 -14.48 24.68 2.65
CA GLN A 138 -15.31 23.49 2.58
C GLN A 138 -14.50 22.20 2.77
N GLN A 139 -13.34 22.11 2.12
CA GLN A 139 -12.45 20.95 2.21
C GLN A 139 -12.00 20.70 3.65
N VAL A 140 -11.56 21.75 4.37
CA VAL A 140 -11.15 21.61 5.78
C VAL A 140 -12.30 21.15 6.64
N ALA A 141 -13.51 21.72 6.47
CA ALA A 141 -14.68 21.31 7.23
C ALA A 141 -15.02 19.83 7.01
N HIS A 142 -15.04 19.36 5.76
CA HIS A 142 -15.30 17.96 5.44
C HIS A 142 -14.21 17.02 5.97
N LEU A 143 -12.92 17.39 5.88
CA LEU A 143 -11.85 16.58 6.44
C LEU A 143 -11.97 16.47 7.96
N GLN A 144 -12.26 17.58 8.66
CA GLN A 144 -12.45 17.58 10.10
C GLN A 144 -13.59 16.66 10.53
N GLU A 145 -14.70 16.65 9.79
CA GLU A 145 -15.81 15.75 10.05
C GLU A 145 -15.43 14.28 9.84
N VAL A 146 -14.78 13.97 8.72
CA VAL A 146 -14.27 12.61 8.46
C VAL A 146 -13.32 12.15 9.58
N PHE A 147 -12.39 12.99 10.02
CA PHE A 147 -11.47 12.65 11.10
C PHE A 147 -12.15 12.58 12.48
N SER A 148 -13.21 13.34 12.71
CA SER A 148 -13.97 13.30 13.97
C SER A 148 -14.80 12.02 14.10
N CYS A 149 -15.27 11.49 12.97
CA CYS A 149 -16.11 10.30 12.93
C CYS A 149 -15.31 9.01 12.68
N SER A 150 -14.12 9.11 12.09
CA SER A 150 -13.25 7.97 11.78
C SER A 150 -12.73 7.30 13.06
N PRO A 151 -12.56 5.96 13.07
CA PRO A 151 -11.88 5.29 14.17
C PRO A 151 -10.37 5.55 14.10
N LEU A 152 -9.95 6.72 14.56
CA LEU A 152 -8.54 7.16 14.57
C LEU A 152 -7.60 6.16 15.27
N HIS A 153 -8.14 5.25 16.08
CA HIS A 153 -7.39 4.28 16.86
C HIS A 153 -7.48 2.84 16.33
N GLU A 154 -8.42 2.52 15.44
CA GLU A 154 -8.54 1.17 14.89
C GLU A 154 -7.50 0.94 13.80
N ARG A 155 -6.94 -0.28 13.78
CA ARG A 155 -5.86 -0.67 12.87
C ARG A 155 -6.43 -1.46 11.70
N LEU A 156 -6.98 -0.75 10.73
CA LEU A 156 -7.77 -1.34 9.63
C LEU A 156 -7.07 -1.25 8.27
N PHE A 157 -6.05 -0.41 8.14
CA PHE A 157 -5.45 -0.09 6.85
C PHE A 157 -4.11 -0.79 6.63
N ASP A 158 -3.60 -0.75 5.39
CA ASP A 158 -2.41 -1.52 5.02
C ASP A 158 -1.20 -1.21 5.91
N SER A 159 -0.36 -2.21 6.07
CA SER A 159 0.85 -2.10 6.86
C SER A 159 1.91 -1.17 6.25
N LYS A 160 2.76 -0.62 7.11
CA LYS A 160 3.95 0.14 6.68
C LYS A 160 4.84 -0.66 5.73
N HIS A 161 4.96 -1.97 5.96
CA HIS A 161 5.75 -2.85 5.11
C HIS A 161 5.20 -2.89 3.69
N TRP A 162 3.90 -3.12 3.52
CA TRP A 162 3.24 -3.15 2.22
C TRP A 162 3.45 -1.84 1.45
N LEU A 163 3.16 -0.69 2.08
CA LEU A 163 3.35 0.62 1.47
C LEU A 163 4.81 0.89 1.07
N SER A 164 5.77 0.36 1.85
CA SER A 164 7.19 0.46 1.52
C SER A 164 7.57 -0.40 0.31
N VAL A 165 6.98 -1.59 0.14
CA VAL A 165 7.18 -2.43 -1.04
C VAL A 165 6.59 -1.76 -2.29
N LEU A 166 5.36 -1.23 -2.17
CA LEU A 166 4.68 -0.51 -3.24
C LEU A 166 5.48 0.72 -3.68
N GLY A 167 5.96 1.52 -2.73
CA GLY A 167 6.84 2.67 -2.97
C GLY A 167 8.11 2.33 -3.75
N LYS A 168 8.78 1.24 -3.39
CA LYS A 168 9.98 0.75 -4.10
C LYS A 168 9.65 0.41 -5.56
N LYS A 169 8.50 -0.20 -5.82
CA LYS A 169 8.04 -0.53 -7.17
C LYS A 169 7.88 0.73 -8.01
N PHE A 170 7.24 1.77 -7.48
CA PHE A 170 7.07 3.04 -8.22
C PHE A 170 8.37 3.82 -8.40
N SER A 171 9.26 3.83 -7.40
CA SER A 171 10.56 4.47 -7.55
C SER A 171 11.42 3.83 -8.65
N ALA A 172 11.22 2.55 -8.96
CA ALA A 172 11.95 1.82 -9.99
C ALA A 172 11.44 2.09 -11.42
N SER A 173 10.24 2.67 -11.59
CA SER A 173 9.61 2.88 -12.89
C SER A 173 9.05 4.31 -13.00
N PRO A 174 9.87 5.28 -13.43
CA PRO A 174 9.41 6.65 -13.66
C PRO A 174 8.27 6.71 -14.68
N ILE A 175 7.26 7.53 -14.40
CA ILE A 175 6.06 7.71 -15.22
C ILE A 175 6.44 8.28 -16.58
N ALA A 176 6.21 7.49 -17.64
CA ALA A 176 6.59 7.81 -19.02
C ALA A 176 5.38 8.04 -19.94
N ASP A 177 4.18 7.67 -19.51
CA ASP A 177 2.95 7.72 -20.29
C ASP A 177 1.71 7.73 -19.38
N GLU A 178 0.55 7.80 -20.00
CA GLU A 178 -0.75 7.82 -19.33
C GLU A 178 -1.07 6.50 -18.60
N GLU A 179 -0.73 5.34 -19.17
CA GLU A 179 -0.99 4.02 -18.57
C GLU A 179 -0.19 3.84 -17.26
N MET A 180 1.07 4.26 -17.26
CA MET A 180 1.90 4.27 -16.05
C MET A 180 1.33 5.20 -14.98
N LEU A 181 0.83 6.37 -15.39
CA LEU A 181 0.20 7.33 -14.47
C LEU A 181 -1.08 6.74 -13.88
N GLU A 182 -1.94 6.16 -14.72
CA GLU A 182 -3.18 5.48 -14.31
C GLU A 182 -2.88 4.43 -13.24
N ARG A 183 -1.94 3.51 -13.53
CA ARG A 183 -1.54 2.48 -12.57
C ARG A 183 -1.01 3.09 -11.27
N TYR A 184 -0.27 4.18 -11.34
CA TYR A 184 0.21 4.86 -10.14
C TYR A 184 -0.96 5.42 -9.32
N VAL A 185 -1.86 6.18 -9.95
CA VAL A 185 -3.00 6.81 -9.27
C VAL A 185 -3.95 5.76 -8.70
N HIS A 186 -4.17 4.66 -9.42
CA HIS A 186 -4.96 3.54 -8.93
C HIS A 186 -4.48 3.01 -7.57
N TYR A 187 -3.18 2.75 -7.43
CA TYR A 187 -2.64 2.23 -6.18
C TYR A 187 -2.35 3.30 -5.12
N ALA A 188 -1.98 4.51 -5.53
CA ALA A 188 -1.55 5.56 -4.62
C ALA A 188 -2.71 6.44 -4.14
N VAL A 189 -3.81 6.52 -4.88
CA VAL A 189 -4.95 7.40 -4.58
C VAL A 189 -6.26 6.61 -4.53
N GLU A 190 -6.66 5.97 -5.63
CA GLU A 190 -7.98 5.35 -5.75
C GLU A 190 -8.17 4.24 -4.70
N ASN A 191 -7.22 3.31 -4.58
CA ASN A 191 -7.29 2.22 -3.60
C ASN A 191 -7.29 2.73 -2.15
N PRO A 192 -6.37 3.64 -1.72
CA PRO A 192 -6.47 4.25 -0.40
C PRO A 192 -7.82 4.93 -0.14
N VAL A 193 -8.34 5.69 -1.11
CA VAL A 193 -9.65 6.34 -0.99
C VAL A 193 -10.76 5.30 -0.85
N HIS A 194 -10.76 4.25 -1.68
CA HIS A 194 -11.70 3.15 -1.62
C HIS A 194 -11.69 2.49 -0.23
N CYS A 195 -10.52 2.09 0.28
CA CYS A 195 -10.39 1.47 1.60
C CYS A 195 -10.91 2.38 2.73
N ILE A 196 -10.59 3.68 2.69
CA ILE A 196 -11.05 4.65 3.69
C ILE A 196 -12.58 4.80 3.63
N VAL A 197 -13.11 5.00 2.42
CA VAL A 197 -14.54 5.17 2.20
C VAL A 197 -15.33 3.92 2.59
N GLU A 198 -14.79 2.72 2.33
CA GLU A 198 -15.40 1.45 2.71
C GLU A 198 -15.52 1.32 4.23
N GLU A 199 -14.46 1.62 4.98
CA GLU A 199 -14.49 1.57 6.45
C GLU A 199 -15.42 2.63 7.06
N LEU A 200 -15.50 3.82 6.46
CA LEU A 200 -16.45 4.85 6.88
C LEU A 200 -17.91 4.48 6.56
N ALA A 201 -18.14 3.80 5.44
CA ALA A 201 -19.46 3.29 5.04
C ALA A 201 -19.98 2.25 6.04
N LYS A 202 -19.12 1.31 6.50
CA LYS A 202 -19.46 0.31 7.54
C LYS A 202 -19.96 0.95 8.85
N LYS A 203 -19.57 2.19 9.13
CA LYS A 203 -19.96 2.95 10.33
C LYS A 203 -21.14 3.89 10.09
N ASN A 204 -21.80 3.80 8.93
CA ASN A 204 -22.92 4.65 8.53
C ASN A 204 -22.61 6.16 8.52
N LEU A 205 -21.34 6.55 8.41
CA LEU A 205 -20.90 7.95 8.51
C LEU A 205 -21.11 8.74 7.22
N LEU A 206 -21.29 8.04 6.09
CA LEU A 206 -21.31 8.65 4.76
C LEU A 206 -22.72 8.86 4.18
N GLY A 207 -23.75 8.29 4.81
CA GLY A 207 -25.10 8.27 4.25
C GLY A 207 -25.81 9.61 4.32
N ALA A 208 -25.86 10.22 5.52
CA ALA A 208 -26.66 11.41 5.76
C ALA A 208 -26.08 12.67 5.09
N GLN A 209 -24.76 12.82 5.10
CA GLN A 209 -24.11 14.04 4.61
C GLN A 209 -23.67 13.95 3.15
N TYR A 210 -23.03 12.84 2.75
CA TYR A 210 -22.39 12.70 1.45
C TYR A 210 -23.21 11.90 0.44
N GLY A 211 -24.28 11.22 0.89
CA GLY A 211 -25.11 10.38 0.04
C GLY A 211 -24.37 9.20 -0.59
N ILE A 212 -23.24 8.77 -0.01
CA ILE A 212 -22.43 7.62 -0.47
C ILE A 212 -22.40 6.54 0.61
N ALA A 213 -23.56 6.23 1.20
CA ALA A 213 -23.70 5.30 2.33
C ALA A 213 -23.06 3.92 2.09
N ARG A 214 -22.91 3.51 0.82
CA ARG A 214 -22.34 2.23 0.39
C ARG A 214 -20.97 2.37 -0.27
N GLY A 215 -20.33 3.52 -0.06
CA GLY A 215 -19.03 3.85 -0.60
C GLY A 215 -19.04 4.28 -2.07
N VAL A 216 -17.88 4.13 -2.70
CA VAL A 216 -17.60 4.54 -4.09
C VAL A 216 -16.92 3.41 -4.85
N ILE A 217 -17.11 3.38 -6.17
CA ILE A 217 -16.53 2.38 -7.06
C ILE A 217 -15.75 3.11 -8.16
N PHE A 218 -14.46 2.79 -8.29
CA PHE A 218 -13.61 3.26 -9.38
C PHE A 218 -13.67 2.25 -10.53
N LEU A 219 -14.10 2.68 -11.71
CA LEU A 219 -14.14 1.86 -12.93
C LEU A 219 -13.17 2.44 -13.97
N ASN A 220 -12.09 1.72 -14.22
CA ASN A 220 -10.98 2.16 -15.10
C ASN A 220 -10.91 1.41 -16.43
N HIS A 221 -11.88 0.52 -16.72
CA HIS A 221 -11.81 -0.35 -17.91
C HIS A 221 -13.06 -0.29 -18.81
N PRO A 222 -12.89 -0.30 -20.14
CA PRO A 222 -13.98 -0.25 -21.13
C PRO A 222 -14.98 -1.41 -20.97
N SER A 223 -14.51 -2.60 -20.58
CA SER A 223 -15.35 -3.78 -20.36
C SER A 223 -16.18 -3.71 -19.08
N ALA A 224 -15.78 -2.88 -18.11
CA ALA A 224 -16.54 -2.65 -16.88
C ALA A 224 -17.58 -1.51 -17.03
N ILE A 225 -17.41 -0.68 -18.06
CA ILE A 225 -18.25 0.49 -18.36
C ILE A 225 -19.24 0.19 -19.52
N SER A 226 -18.93 -0.80 -20.36
CA SER A 226 -19.76 -1.14 -21.52
C SER A 226 -20.84 -2.16 -21.19
N ASP A 227 -22.10 -1.82 -21.46
CA ASP A 227 -23.24 -2.75 -21.57
C ASP A 227 -22.99 -3.93 -22.53
N VAL A 228 -21.91 -3.91 -23.33
CA VAL A 228 -21.56 -5.01 -24.23
C VAL A 228 -21.02 -6.24 -23.48
N ALA A 229 -20.51 -6.11 -22.25
CA ALA A 229 -20.23 -7.30 -21.43
C ALA A 229 -21.53 -8.05 -21.05
N LEU A 230 -22.70 -7.41 -21.18
CA LEU A 230 -24.00 -8.00 -20.85
C LEU A 230 -24.77 -8.55 -22.07
N GLU A 231 -24.31 -8.32 -23.31
CA GLU A 231 -24.92 -8.94 -24.50
C GLU A 231 -24.24 -10.25 -24.94
N VAL A 232 -23.04 -10.57 -24.46
CA VAL A 232 -22.30 -11.77 -24.93
C VAL A 232 -22.80 -13.05 -24.26
N ASP A 233 -23.52 -12.97 -23.13
CA ASP A 233 -23.99 -14.17 -22.42
C ASP A 233 -25.39 -14.67 -22.88
N SER A 234 -26.01 -14.03 -23.87
CA SER A 234 -27.36 -14.42 -24.33
C SER A 234 -27.59 -14.45 -25.85
N ARG A 235 -26.54 -14.42 -26.69
CA ARG A 235 -26.70 -14.64 -28.13
C ARG A 235 -26.02 -15.92 -28.59
N VAL A 236 -26.86 -16.94 -28.84
CA VAL A 236 -26.55 -18.12 -29.65
C VAL A 236 -25.87 -17.68 -30.95
N ALA A 237 -24.79 -18.39 -31.31
CA ALA A 237 -23.94 -18.14 -32.46
C ALA A 237 -24.74 -17.91 -33.76
N ALA A 238 -24.68 -16.68 -34.27
CA ALA A 238 -25.02 -16.36 -35.66
C ALA A 238 -23.76 -15.90 -36.41
N PRO A 239 -23.67 -16.10 -37.74
CA PRO A 239 -22.43 -15.92 -38.50
C PRO A 239 -22.03 -14.43 -38.59
N PRO A 240 -20.73 -14.15 -38.85
CA PRO A 240 -20.21 -12.78 -38.82
C PRO A 240 -20.79 -11.97 -39.98
N GLN A 241 -21.68 -11.02 -39.67
CA GLN A 241 -22.04 -9.96 -40.61
C GLN A 241 -21.10 -8.77 -40.41
N THR A 242 -20.60 -8.25 -41.53
CA THR A 242 -19.78 -7.05 -41.62
C THR A 242 -20.54 -5.85 -41.02
N PRO A 243 -20.00 -5.09 -40.05
CA PRO A 243 -20.73 -3.98 -39.44
C PRO A 243 -20.95 -2.87 -40.47
N GLN A 244 -22.21 -2.52 -40.74
CA GLN A 244 -22.52 -1.26 -41.42
C GLN A 244 -22.35 -0.08 -40.44
N PRO A 245 -21.88 1.08 -40.91
CA PRO A 245 -21.66 2.25 -40.06
C PRO A 245 -22.99 2.98 -39.84
N SER A 246 -23.79 2.51 -38.89
CA SER A 246 -24.97 3.24 -38.43
C SER A 246 -25.02 3.25 -36.90
N GLN A 247 -25.21 4.47 -36.38
CA GLN A 247 -25.41 4.82 -34.97
C GLN A 247 -24.20 4.57 -34.06
N TYR A 248 -23.29 5.55 -34.03
CA TYR A 248 -22.44 5.79 -32.87
C TYR A 248 -23.35 6.00 -31.65
N SER A 249 -23.59 4.94 -30.89
CA SER A 249 -24.16 5.08 -29.55
C SER A 249 -23.27 6.05 -28.77
N HIS A 250 -23.85 7.05 -28.11
CA HIS A 250 -23.20 8.03 -27.22
C HIS A 250 -22.54 7.38 -25.97
N LYS A 251 -22.04 6.15 -26.11
CA LYS A 251 -21.48 5.33 -25.05
C LYS A 251 -20.10 5.88 -24.68
N LEU A 252 -19.92 6.02 -23.38
CA LEU A 252 -18.69 6.31 -22.67
C LEU A 252 -17.52 5.53 -23.29
N ARG A 253 -16.43 6.25 -23.61
CA ARG A 253 -15.28 5.75 -24.37
C ARG A 253 -14.31 4.95 -23.50
N PRO A 254 -13.46 4.10 -24.12
CA PRO A 254 -12.49 3.22 -23.45
C PRO A 254 -11.55 3.86 -22.42
N ASP A 255 -11.24 5.15 -22.54
CA ASP A 255 -10.21 5.82 -21.72
C ASP A 255 -10.79 6.56 -20.50
N GLN A 256 -12.03 6.25 -20.12
CA GLN A 256 -12.75 7.00 -19.09
C GLN A 256 -12.67 6.29 -17.75
N ILE A 257 -12.15 7.01 -16.77
CA ILE A 257 -12.17 6.57 -15.38
C ILE A 257 -13.36 7.23 -14.71
N CYS A 258 -14.31 6.40 -14.29
CA CYS A 258 -15.56 6.87 -13.73
C CYS A 258 -15.67 6.41 -12.28
N VAL A 259 -16.01 7.36 -11.41
CA VAL A 259 -16.30 7.09 -10.00
C VAL A 259 -17.81 7.02 -9.84
N TYR A 260 -18.32 5.88 -9.43
CA TYR A 260 -19.74 5.66 -9.19
C TYR A 260 -20.03 5.58 -7.70
N ARG A 261 -21.27 5.93 -7.33
CA ARG A 261 -21.82 5.59 -6.02
C ARG A 261 -21.94 4.08 -5.89
N GLY A 262 -21.53 3.55 -4.73
CA GLY A 262 -21.76 2.14 -4.39
C GLY A 262 -23.25 1.80 -4.39
N ILE A 263 -23.61 0.67 -4.99
CA ILE A 263 -24.99 0.15 -5.08
C ILE A 263 -25.14 -1.16 -4.29
N ASN A 264 -26.36 -1.66 -4.15
CA ASN A 264 -26.60 -2.98 -3.55
C ASN A 264 -26.08 -4.08 -4.48
N GLU A 265 -25.70 -5.24 -3.94
CA GLU A 265 -25.36 -6.41 -4.76
C GLU A 265 -26.52 -6.84 -5.70
N ASN A 266 -27.75 -6.55 -5.30
CA ASN A 266 -28.97 -6.84 -6.07
C ASN A 266 -29.46 -5.66 -6.94
N ALA A 267 -28.76 -4.52 -6.90
CA ALA A 267 -29.13 -3.33 -7.67
C ALA A 267 -28.68 -3.51 -9.12
N THR A 268 -29.51 -3.04 -10.06
CA THR A 268 -29.15 -3.08 -11.49
C THR A 268 -28.09 -2.03 -11.80
N SER A 269 -27.32 -2.23 -12.86
CA SER A 269 -26.31 -1.26 -13.33
C SER A 269 -26.91 0.12 -13.63
N GLU A 270 -28.20 0.19 -13.95
CA GLU A 270 -28.96 1.44 -14.19
C GLU A 270 -29.13 2.30 -12.92
N GLU A 271 -28.99 1.71 -11.72
CA GLU A 271 -29.04 2.44 -10.45
C GLU A 271 -27.67 3.04 -10.06
N ARG A 272 -26.60 2.77 -10.82
CA ARG A 272 -25.27 3.33 -10.58
C ARG A 272 -25.25 4.81 -10.93
N LYS A 273 -25.28 5.66 -9.91
CA LYS A 273 -25.11 7.10 -10.09
C LYS A 273 -23.64 7.46 -10.27
N LEU A 274 -23.30 8.02 -11.44
CA LEU A 274 -21.98 8.61 -11.70
C LEU A 274 -21.75 9.82 -10.78
N LEU A 275 -20.59 9.86 -10.12
CA LEU A 275 -20.17 10.93 -9.20
C LEU A 275 -19.11 11.84 -9.83
N LEU A 276 -18.09 11.23 -10.43
CA LEU A 276 -16.94 11.93 -11.00
C LEU A 276 -16.47 11.24 -12.28
N VAL A 277 -15.96 12.04 -13.22
CA VAL A 277 -15.20 11.57 -14.38
C VAL A 277 -13.76 12.06 -14.22
N GLU A 278 -12.82 11.14 -14.37
CA GLU A 278 -11.39 11.38 -14.29
C GLU A 278 -10.72 11.15 -15.64
N GLU A 279 -9.67 11.92 -15.91
CA GLU A 279 -8.88 11.83 -17.14
C GLU A 279 -7.41 12.06 -16.77
N TYR A 280 -6.55 11.10 -17.11
CA TYR A 280 -5.12 11.20 -16.86
C TYR A 280 -4.37 11.75 -18.06
N LYS A 281 -3.43 12.66 -17.78
CA LYS A 281 -2.49 13.20 -18.77
C LYS A 281 -1.06 12.97 -18.31
N ALA A 282 -0.24 12.39 -19.18
CA ALA A 282 1.13 12.09 -18.83
C ALA A 282 1.88 13.37 -18.41
N PRO A 283 2.69 13.34 -17.34
CA PRO A 283 3.27 14.56 -16.75
C PRO A 283 4.19 15.33 -17.69
N HIS A 284 4.82 14.66 -18.67
CA HIS A 284 5.66 15.30 -19.69
C HIS A 284 4.84 16.02 -20.77
N LYS A 285 3.56 15.66 -20.96
CA LYS A 285 2.62 16.34 -21.87
C LYS A 285 1.89 17.49 -21.18
N LEU A 286 1.55 17.34 -19.90
CA LEU A 286 0.91 18.39 -19.10
C LEU A 286 1.45 18.36 -17.66
N SER A 287 2.51 19.13 -17.42
CA SER A 287 3.16 19.21 -16.10
C SER A 287 2.33 20.00 -15.09
N ALA A 288 2.62 19.79 -13.79
CA ALA A 288 2.02 20.58 -12.71
C ALA A 288 2.25 22.10 -12.87
N GLN A 289 3.35 22.52 -13.51
CA GLN A 289 3.62 23.94 -13.78
C GLN A 289 2.72 24.48 -14.90
N HIS A 290 2.46 23.69 -15.95
CA HIS A 290 1.48 24.05 -16.98
C HIS A 290 0.07 24.19 -16.38
N ILE A 291 -0.33 23.26 -15.51
CA ILE A 291 -1.62 23.29 -14.82
C ILE A 291 -1.73 24.56 -13.96
N ARG A 292 -0.73 24.85 -13.11
CA ARG A 292 -0.73 26.08 -12.29
C ARG A 292 -0.88 27.35 -13.13
N VAL A 293 -0.18 27.46 -14.26
CA VAL A 293 -0.32 28.64 -15.13
C VAL A 293 -1.69 28.68 -15.82
N GLY A 294 -2.22 27.52 -16.21
CA GLY A 294 -3.55 27.43 -16.81
C GLY A 294 -4.70 27.70 -15.84
N LEU A 295 -4.50 27.50 -14.54
CA LEU A 295 -5.52 27.67 -13.50
C LEU A 295 -5.30 28.89 -12.60
N GLU A 296 -4.25 29.69 -12.84
CA GLU A 296 -3.87 30.82 -11.97
C GLU A 296 -5.00 31.84 -11.81
N LYS A 297 -5.81 32.04 -12.85
CA LYS A 297 -6.86 33.05 -12.90
C LYS A 297 -8.07 32.53 -13.66
N ASN A 298 -9.21 33.16 -13.42
CA ASN A 298 -10.40 32.98 -14.24
C ASN A 298 -10.05 33.13 -15.72
N MET A 299 -10.51 32.19 -16.55
CA MET A 299 -10.18 32.12 -17.97
C MET A 299 -11.45 32.09 -18.80
N ASP A 300 -11.54 33.00 -19.78
CA ASP A 300 -12.51 32.86 -20.87
C ASP A 300 -11.88 31.95 -21.94
N ILE A 301 -12.31 30.69 -22.00
CA ILE A 301 -11.66 29.67 -22.83
C ILE A 301 -11.75 30.06 -24.31
N PHE A 302 -12.92 30.56 -24.74
CA PHE A 302 -13.12 30.92 -26.14
C PHE A 302 -12.25 32.10 -26.54
N ARG A 303 -12.19 33.16 -25.72
CA ARG A 303 -11.39 34.34 -26.04
C ARG A 303 -9.89 34.08 -25.92
N GLU A 304 -9.46 33.39 -24.87
CA GLU A 304 -8.04 33.27 -24.51
C GLU A 304 -7.34 32.07 -25.12
N VAL A 305 -8.08 31.03 -25.51
CA VAL A 305 -7.52 29.78 -26.07
C VAL A 305 -8.03 29.52 -27.49
N VAL A 306 -9.35 29.47 -27.71
CA VAL A 306 -9.93 29.06 -29.00
C VAL A 306 -9.73 30.11 -30.09
N ASN A 307 -10.08 31.37 -29.78
CA ASN A 307 -10.08 32.49 -30.71
C ASN A 307 -8.85 33.40 -30.51
N ASN A 308 -7.79 32.91 -29.87
CA ASN A 308 -6.60 33.72 -29.62
C ASN A 308 -5.71 33.76 -30.87
N PRO A 309 -5.59 34.90 -31.58
CA PRO A 309 -4.82 34.98 -32.81
C PRO A 309 -3.30 35.10 -32.55
N LYS A 310 -2.89 35.34 -31.30
CA LYS A 310 -1.51 35.62 -30.93
C LYS A 310 -0.86 34.35 -30.36
N ILE A 311 -0.31 33.52 -31.24
CA ILE A 311 0.58 32.44 -30.83
C ILE A 311 1.95 33.08 -30.55
N PRO A 312 2.43 33.12 -29.28
CA PRO A 312 3.75 33.66 -28.98
C PRO A 312 4.80 32.81 -29.70
N THR A 313 5.84 33.46 -30.21
CA THR A 313 6.96 32.73 -30.80
C THR A 313 7.87 32.15 -29.71
N PRO A 314 8.62 31.08 -30.00
CA PRO A 314 9.54 30.47 -29.04
C PRO A 314 10.65 31.40 -28.53
N GLU A 315 10.88 32.55 -29.19
CA GLU A 315 11.88 33.54 -28.77
C GLU A 315 11.53 34.26 -27.45
N ASP A 316 10.27 34.18 -26.98
CA ASP A 316 9.88 34.54 -25.62
C ASP A 316 9.44 33.28 -24.85
N PRO A 317 10.37 32.55 -24.23
CA PRO A 317 10.09 31.27 -23.58
C PRO A 317 9.02 31.35 -22.50
N ARG A 318 8.93 32.50 -21.79
CA ARG A 318 7.95 32.69 -20.72
C ARG A 318 6.54 32.83 -21.29
N LYS A 319 6.36 33.67 -22.32
CA LYS A 319 5.06 33.79 -22.98
C LYS A 319 4.65 32.51 -23.68
N TYR A 320 5.60 31.83 -24.34
CA TYR A 320 5.33 30.55 -24.99
C TYR A 320 4.91 29.48 -23.98
N PHE A 321 5.63 29.36 -22.85
CA PHE A 321 5.27 28.45 -21.77
C PHE A 321 3.88 28.74 -21.21
N SER A 322 3.54 30.01 -20.98
CA SER A 322 2.21 30.40 -20.49
C SER A 322 1.10 30.06 -21.48
N TYR A 323 1.33 30.33 -22.78
CA TYR A 323 0.40 29.94 -23.84
C TYR A 323 0.19 28.43 -23.89
N CYS A 324 1.28 27.64 -23.88
CA CYS A 324 1.22 26.18 -23.85
C CYS A 324 0.50 25.66 -22.59
N GLY A 325 0.74 26.25 -21.43
CA GLY A 325 0.07 25.92 -20.18
C GLY A 325 -1.44 26.16 -20.24
N LYS A 326 -1.86 27.37 -20.64
CA LYS A 326 -3.30 27.69 -20.81
C LYS A 326 -3.98 26.76 -21.81
N ARG A 327 -3.37 26.58 -22.99
CA ARG A 327 -3.92 25.73 -24.05
C ARG A 327 -4.00 24.26 -23.63
N GLY A 328 -2.95 23.73 -23.01
CA GLY A 328 -2.90 22.34 -22.55
C GLY A 328 -3.93 22.04 -21.45
N THR A 329 -4.02 22.92 -20.45
CA THR A 329 -5.00 22.83 -19.36
C THR A 329 -6.43 22.92 -19.89
N ALA A 330 -6.74 23.91 -20.73
CA ALA A 330 -8.06 24.06 -21.32
C ALA A 330 -8.44 22.84 -22.18
N ALA A 331 -7.52 22.32 -22.99
CA ALA A 331 -7.78 21.13 -23.81
C ALA A 331 -8.11 19.89 -22.95
N ALA A 332 -7.38 19.67 -21.85
CA ALA A 332 -7.65 18.58 -20.92
C ALA A 332 -9.03 18.74 -20.25
N LEU A 333 -9.34 19.94 -19.75
CA LEU A 333 -10.64 20.21 -19.10
C LEU A 333 -11.82 20.11 -20.07
N VAL A 334 -11.68 20.59 -21.31
CA VAL A 334 -12.71 20.45 -22.35
C VAL A 334 -13.01 18.98 -22.63
N GLN A 335 -11.98 18.14 -22.66
CA GLN A 335 -12.19 16.69 -22.80
C GLN A 335 -13.00 16.11 -21.64
N THR A 336 -12.63 16.41 -20.40
CA THR A 336 -13.36 15.90 -19.22
C THR A 336 -14.78 16.46 -19.15
N TYR A 337 -14.96 17.75 -19.46
CA TYR A 337 -16.27 18.41 -19.46
C TYR A 337 -17.21 17.80 -20.48
N ASP A 338 -16.75 17.56 -21.71
CA ASP A 338 -17.51 16.88 -22.75
C ASP A 338 -18.04 15.52 -22.25
N TYR A 339 -17.21 14.76 -21.54
CA TYR A 339 -17.60 13.49 -20.95
C TYR A 339 -18.64 13.66 -19.85
N MET A 340 -18.45 14.63 -18.95
CA MET A 340 -19.43 14.90 -17.88
C MET A 340 -20.81 15.24 -18.44
N ILE A 341 -20.89 16.02 -19.52
CA ILE A 341 -22.17 16.37 -20.15
C ILE A 341 -22.82 15.14 -20.78
N HIS A 342 -22.07 14.37 -21.58
CA HIS A 342 -22.60 13.14 -22.21
C HIS A 342 -23.00 12.07 -21.18
N ALA A 343 -22.30 12.00 -20.05
CA ALA A 343 -22.58 11.05 -18.97
C ALA A 343 -23.71 11.50 -18.03
N GLY A 344 -24.24 12.72 -18.18
CA GLY A 344 -25.26 13.25 -17.29
C GLY A 344 -24.77 13.61 -15.88
N ALA A 345 -23.45 13.77 -15.69
CA ALA A 345 -22.83 14.14 -14.41
C ALA A 345 -22.82 15.66 -14.14
N HIS A 346 -23.78 16.41 -14.70
CA HIS A 346 -23.88 17.86 -14.49
C HIS A 346 -24.78 18.20 -13.31
N LEU A 347 -24.39 19.19 -12.52
CA LEU A 347 -25.08 19.66 -11.31
C LEU A 347 -26.33 20.53 -11.58
N GLN A 348 -26.94 20.48 -12.78
CA GLN A 348 -28.14 21.27 -13.09
C GLN A 348 -29.39 20.41 -13.37
N PRO A 349 -30.60 20.87 -12.99
CA PRO A 349 -31.86 20.19 -13.31
C PRO A 349 -32.02 20.06 -14.83
N ARG A 350 -32.50 18.89 -15.28
CA ARG A 350 -32.74 18.52 -16.68
C ARG A 350 -33.61 19.51 -17.49
N ASP A 351 -34.30 20.45 -16.85
CA ASP A 351 -35.40 21.22 -17.44
C ASP A 351 -34.96 22.38 -18.36
N GLN A 352 -33.66 22.60 -18.59
CA GLN A 352 -33.16 23.62 -19.52
C GLN A 352 -32.53 23.07 -20.81
N TRP A 353 -32.42 21.75 -20.96
CA TRP A 353 -31.82 21.15 -22.16
C TRP A 353 -32.92 20.85 -23.20
N ARG A 354 -33.09 21.74 -24.20
CA ARG A 354 -33.83 21.39 -25.42
C ARG A 354 -32.88 20.63 -26.33
N GLY A 355 -33.10 19.32 -26.44
CA GLY A 355 -32.40 18.46 -27.38
C GLY A 355 -32.79 18.81 -28.81
N ASP A 356 -31.96 19.59 -29.48
CA ASP A 356 -31.93 19.66 -30.93
C ASP A 356 -30.63 19.05 -31.43
N SER A 357 -30.75 18.23 -32.47
CA SER A 357 -29.73 17.40 -33.12
C SER A 357 -28.40 18.14 -33.39
N ILE A 358 -27.29 17.54 -32.94
CA ILE A 358 -25.93 18.10 -32.96
C ILE A 358 -25.29 18.00 -34.37
N PRO A 359 -24.92 19.11 -35.04
CA PRO A 359 -24.13 19.08 -36.28
C PRO A 359 -22.63 18.87 -36.00
N GLN A 360 -21.99 17.96 -36.75
CA GLN A 360 -20.67 17.36 -36.45
C GLN A 360 -19.41 18.23 -36.64
N ASP A 361 -19.47 19.51 -37.02
CA ASP A 361 -18.30 20.22 -37.58
C ASP A 361 -17.83 21.50 -36.86
N ARG A 362 -18.38 21.87 -35.70
CA ARG A 362 -17.87 23.02 -34.91
C ARG A 362 -17.76 22.70 -33.43
N GLN A 363 -16.70 23.21 -32.78
CA GLN A 363 -16.59 23.18 -31.33
C GLN A 363 -17.69 24.08 -30.75
N GLU A 364 -18.70 23.45 -30.15
CA GLU A 364 -19.91 24.15 -29.72
C GLU A 364 -19.73 24.72 -28.32
N LYS A 365 -20.13 25.99 -28.19
CA LYS A 365 -20.09 26.75 -26.94
C LYS A 365 -21.30 26.37 -26.10
N VAL A 366 -21.07 25.76 -24.94
CA VAL A 366 -22.14 25.45 -24.00
C VAL A 366 -22.06 26.43 -22.83
N PRO A 367 -23.13 27.22 -22.56
CA PRO A 367 -23.19 28.06 -21.37
C PRO A 367 -22.95 27.23 -20.12
N GLY A 368 -21.81 27.46 -19.47
CA GLY A 368 -21.35 26.61 -18.38
C GLY A 368 -20.17 27.24 -17.66
N ARG A 369 -20.11 27.04 -16.35
CA ARG A 369 -18.96 27.41 -15.51
C ARG A 369 -18.35 26.14 -14.97
N VAL A 370 -17.04 25.97 -15.19
CA VAL A 370 -16.26 24.98 -14.47
C VAL A 370 -15.58 25.70 -13.32
N LEU A 371 -15.85 25.23 -12.10
CA LEU A 371 -15.18 25.71 -10.90
C LEU A 371 -13.78 25.08 -10.81
N LEU A 372 -12.78 25.92 -10.57
CA LEU A 372 -11.36 25.59 -10.48
C LEU A 372 -10.90 25.41 -9.05
#